data_AF-A0A2T1DBD6-F1
#
_entry.id   AF-A0A2T1DBD6-F1
#
_cell.length_a   1.000
_cell.length_b   1.000
_cell.length_c   1.000
_cell.angle_alpha   90.00
_cell.angle_beta   90.00
_cell.angle_gamma   90.00
#
_symmetry.space_group_name_H-M   'P 1'
#
loop_
_entity.id
_entity.type
_entity.pdbx_description
1 polymer ?
#
loop_
_entity_poly.entity_id
_entity_poly.type
_entity_poly.pdbx_seq_one_letter_code
_entity_poly.pdbx_strand_id
1 'polypeptide(L)' 'MIISELSYLEVATEASDLEGGLDLSITGTQFAQELSVMQTGSSSGPGGSTSFANAQHVKIDTSSFSAIVLGA' A
#
# COMPACT_ATOMS: atom_id res chain seq x y z
N MET A 1 -9.68 -54.43 12.12
CA MET A 1 -9.58 -52.97 11.91
C MET A 1 -9.77 -52.32 13.25
N ILE A 2 -8.67 -51.87 13.85
CA ILE A 2 -8.62 -51.31 15.20
C ILE A 2 -8.63 -49.78 15.06
N ILE A 3 -9.28 -49.08 15.98
CA ILE A 3 -9.54 -47.62 15.96
C ILE A 3 -8.33 -46.76 15.55
N SER A 4 -7.10 -47.22 15.80
CA SER A 4 -5.85 -46.57 15.39
C SER A 4 -5.65 -46.45 13.86
N GLU A 5 -6.25 -47.33 13.06
CA GLU A 5 -6.18 -47.28 11.59
C GLU A 5 -7.16 -46.24 11.01
N LEU A 6 -8.28 -45.98 11.70
CA LEU A 6 -9.26 -44.94 11.32
C LEU A 6 -8.69 -43.53 11.52
N SER A 7 -7.99 -43.29 12.63
CA SER A 7 -7.37 -42.00 12.92
C SER A 7 -6.28 -41.60 11.91
N TYR A 8 -5.55 -42.58 11.35
CA TYR A 8 -4.52 -42.31 10.34
C TYR A 8 -5.12 -41.88 8.99
N LEU A 9 -6.27 -42.46 8.63
CA LEU A 9 -7.02 -42.10 7.43
C LEU A 9 -7.67 -40.72 7.55
N GLU A 10 -8.18 -40.37 8.73
CA GLU A 10 -8.84 -39.09 8.99
C GLU A 10 -7.83 -37.92 8.94
N VAL A 11 -6.66 -38.08 9.58
CA VAL A 11 -5.59 -37.07 9.57
C VAL A 11 -5.01 -36.85 8.17
N ALA A 12 -4.85 -37.90 7.37
CA ALA A 12 -4.38 -37.77 5.99
C ALA A 12 -5.39 -37.04 5.08
N THR A 13 -6.68 -37.20 5.37
CA THR A 13 -7.76 -36.54 4.61
C THR A 13 -7.84 -35.06 4.99
N GLU A 14 -7.83 -34.72 6.28
CA GLU A 14 -7.84 -33.33 6.76
C GLU A 14 -6.59 -32.54 6.36
N ALA A 15 -5.41 -33.19 6.30
CA ALA A 15 -4.18 -32.56 5.82
C ALA A 15 -4.22 -32.23 4.32
N SER A 16 -4.85 -33.07 3.50
CA SER A 16 -5.04 -32.81 2.06
C SER A 16 -6.02 -31.67 1.80
N ASP A 17 -7.01 -31.48 2.68
CA ASP A 17 -7.97 -30.37 2.59
C ASP A 17 -7.37 -29.03 3.06
N LEU A 18 -6.36 -29.05 3.96
CA LEU A 18 -5.65 -27.87 4.43
C LEU A 18 -4.58 -27.36 3.44
N GLU A 19 -3.96 -28.24 2.65
CA GLU A 19 -2.88 -27.87 1.70
C GLU A 19 -3.42 -27.34 0.36
N GLY A 20 -4.67 -27.64 0.01
CA GLY A 20 -5.30 -27.29 -1.27
C GLY A 20 -6.24 -26.08 -1.23
N GLY A 21 -6.15 -25.24 -0.20
CA GLY A 21 -7.01 -24.07 -0.04
C GLY A 21 -6.64 -22.94 -1.00
N LEU A 22 -7.62 -22.45 -1.75
CA LEU A 22 -7.47 -21.27 -2.61
C LEU A 22 -7.43 -20.02 -1.72
N ASP A 23 -6.24 -19.47 -1.48
CA ASP A 23 -6.05 -18.26 -0.68
C ASP A 23 -6.10 -17.02 -1.60
N LEU A 24 -7.02 -16.11 -1.29
CA LEU A 24 -7.24 -14.86 -2.04
C LEU A 24 -7.00 -13.68 -1.12
N SER A 25 -5.97 -12.88 -1.45
CA SER A 25 -5.70 -11.62 -0.78
C SER A 25 -5.90 -10.45 -1.74
N ILE A 26 -6.69 -9.46 -1.32
CA ILE A 26 -6.92 -8.22 -2.07
C ILE A 26 -6.49 -7.06 -1.17
N THR A 27 -5.56 -6.25 -1.66
CA THR A 27 -5.05 -5.06 -0.94
C THR A 27 -5.19 -3.83 -1.82
N GLY A 28 -5.88 -2.82 -1.30
CA GLY A 28 -5.92 -1.48 -1.87
C GLY A 28 -5.18 -0.50 -0.97
N THR A 29 -4.34 0.36 -1.52
CA THR A 29 -3.76 1.49 -0.77
C THR A 29 -4.08 2.80 -1.47
N GLN A 30 -4.42 3.81 -0.68
CA GLN A 30 -4.67 5.16 -1.15
C GLN A 30 -3.85 6.11 -0.27
N PHE A 31 -3.07 6.97 -0.92
CA PHE A 31 -2.32 8.02 -0.26
C PHE A 31 -2.47 9.31 -1.04
N ALA A 32 -2.95 10.34 -0.35
CA ALA A 32 -3.11 11.68 -0.88
C ALA A 32 -2.38 12.65 0.06
N GLN A 33 -1.46 13.44 -0.51
CA GLN A 33 -0.74 14.48 0.21
C GLN A 33 -0.73 15.77 -0.61
N GLU A 34 -1.04 16.87 0.05
CA GLU A 34 -1.00 18.21 -0.53
C GLU A 34 -0.05 19.09 0.31
N LEU A 35 0.88 19.76 -0.36
CA LEU A 35 1.79 20.73 0.24
C LEU A 35 1.75 22.03 -0.58
N SER A 36 1.43 23.13 0.09
CA SER A 36 1.47 24.46 -0.47
C SER A 36 2.51 25.30 0.28
N VAL A 37 3.49 25.83 -0.43
CA VAL A 37 4.54 26.69 0.12
C VAL A 37 4.51 28.03 -0.60
N MET A 38 4.42 29.10 0.19
CA MET A 38 4.54 30.46 -0.31
C MET A 38 5.83 31.08 0.23
N GLN A 39 6.73 31.45 -0.67
CA GLN A 39 7.98 32.12 -0.35
C GLN A 39 7.97 33.54 -0.92
N THR A 40 7.90 34.53 -0.04
CA THR A 40 8.01 35.95 -0.42
C THR A 40 9.35 36.51 0.02
N GLY A 41 10.01 37.27 -0.84
CA GLY A 41 11.23 37.98 -0.51
C GLY A 41 11.23 39.38 -1.09
N SER A 42 11.93 40.28 -0.40
CA SER A 42 12.17 41.65 -0.84
C SER A 42 13.61 42.02 -0.60
N SER A 43 14.25 42.64 -1.58
CA SER A 43 15.59 43.19 -1.46
C SER A 43 15.57 44.68 -1.79
N SER A 44 16.31 45.47 -1.01
CA SER A 44 16.43 46.91 -1.21
C SER A 44 17.90 47.31 -1.26
N GLY A 45 18.28 48.08 -2.27
CA GLY A 45 19.63 48.61 -2.42
C GLY A 45 19.66 50.01 -3.04
N PRO A 46 20.85 50.60 -3.20
CA PRO A 46 21.02 51.98 -3.69
C PRO A 46 20.42 52.23 -5.08
N GLY A 47 20.14 51.18 -5.86
CA GLY A 47 19.52 51.24 -7.19
C GLY A 47 18.01 50.97 -7.23
N GLY A 48 17.35 50.81 -6.08
CA GLY A 48 15.91 50.53 -5.99
C GLY A 48 15.58 49.28 -5.19
N SER A 49 14.30 48.90 -5.19
CA SER A 49 13.78 47.74 -4.47
C SER A 49 13.21 46.71 -5.44
N THR A 50 13.47 45.43 -5.18
CA THR A 50 12.87 44.30 -5.91
C THR A 50 12.11 43.42 -4.94
N SER A 51 10.96 42.92 -5.38
CA SER A 51 10.16 41.95 -4.63
C SER A 51 9.87 40.74 -5.50
N PHE A 52 9.78 39.57 -4.87
CA PHE A 52 9.39 38.34 -5.52
C PHE A 52 8.48 37.52 -4.61
N ALA A 53 7.55 36.80 -5.24
CA ALA A 53 6.70 35.82 -4.60
C ALA A 53 6.79 34.53 -5.42
N ASN A 54 7.17 33.44 -4.77
CA ASN A 54 7.21 32.11 -5.34
C ASN A 54 6.14 31.26 -4.64
N ALA A 55 5.22 30.71 -5.40
CA ALA A 55 4.22 29.78 -4.91
C ALA A 55 4.55 28.40 -5.47
N GLN A 56 4.72 27.42 -4.60
CA GLN A 56 4.94 26.02 -4.97
C GLN A 56 3.78 25.19 -4.44
N HIS A 57 3.20 24.38 -5.34
CA HIS A 57 2.13 23.45 -5.02
C HIS A 57 2.59 22.05 -5.42
N VAL A 58 2.60 21.14 -4.46
CA VAL A 58 2.94 19.74 -4.68
C VAL A 58 1.74 18.90 -4.25
N LYS A 59 1.17 18.20 -5.21
CA LYS A 59 0.08 17.25 -5.01
C LYS A 59 0.58 15.85 -5.35
N ILE A 60 0.56 14.96 -4.36
CA ILE A 60 0.89 13.55 -4.52
C ILE A 60 -0.40 12.76 -4.31
N ASP A 61 -0.96 12.26 -5.39
CA ASP A 61 -2.05 11.29 -5.36
C ASP A 61 -1.51 9.96 -5.87
N THR A 62 -1.44 8.96 -5.00
CA THR A 62 -1.08 7.60 -5.40
C THR A 62 -2.14 6.61 -4.92
N SER A 63 -2.43 5.67 -5.80
CA SER A 63 -3.32 4.55 -5.50
C SER A 63 -2.66 3.29 -6.04
N SER A 64 -2.73 2.21 -5.28
CA SER A 64 -2.29 0.91 -5.73
C SER A 64 -3.33 -0.15 -5.40
N PHE A 65 -3.38 -1.14 -6.28
CA PHE A 65 -4.25 -2.31 -6.14
C PHE A 65 -3.40 -3.55 -6.37
N SER A 66 -3.52 -4.51 -5.46
CA SER A 66 -2.86 -5.81 -5.55
C SER A 66 -3.86 -6.91 -5.25
N ALA A 67 -3.81 -7.97 -6.05
CA ALA A 67 -4.53 -9.21 -5.82
C ALA A 67 -3.53 -10.36 -5.91
N ILE A 68 -3.48 -11.19 -4.88
CA ILE A 68 -2.63 -12.38 -4.83
C ILE A 68 -3.55 -13.58 -4.66
N VAL A 69 -3.32 -14.60 -5.48
CA VAL A 69 -3.93 -15.91 -5.34
C VAL A 69 -2.81 -16.91 -5.05
N LEU A 70 -2.94 -17.66 -3.96
CA LEU A 70 -2.01 -18.72 -3.58
C LEU A 70 -2.80 -20.04 -3.48
N GLY A 71 -2.39 -21.05 -4.25
CA GLY A 71 -3.06 -22.35 -4.28
C GLY A 71 -3.31 -22.84 -5.71
N ALA A 72 -2.60 -23.89 -6.09
CA ALA A 72 -2.82 -24.71 -7.29
C ALA A 72 -2.52 -26.17 -6.93
#